data_AF-A0A060C6V4-F1
#
_entry.id   AF-A0A060C6V4-F1
#
_cell.length_a   1.000
_cell.length_b   1.000
_cell.length_c   1.000
_cell.angle_alpha   90.00
_cell.angle_beta   90.00
_cell.angle_gamma   90.00
#
_symmetry.space_group_name_H-M   'P 1'
#
loop_
_entity.id
_entity.type
_entity.pdbx_description
1 polymer ?
#
loop_
_entity_poly.entity_id
_entity_poly.type
_entity_poly.pdbx_seq_one_letter_code
_entity_poly.pdbx_strand_id
1 'polypeptide(L)'
;PNITQQQLNTLWYKCDFYLDINHQGELQNAIRTAFDYNLLVVGFENTAHNRHFTAKDKLFQPQDVSTMIEELKRCLKDPIYMQKQLEHQAETANQATLNQYRQLLE
;
A
#
# COMPACT_ATOMS: atom_id res chain seq x y z
N PRO A 1 9.95 18.71 -9.46
CA PRO A 1 9.34 17.93 -10.56
C PRO A 1 7.81 17.90 -10.39
N ASN A 2 7.07 18.63 -11.24
CA ASN A 2 5.60 18.69 -11.13
C ASN A 2 4.97 17.69 -12.08
N ILE A 3 4.47 16.58 -11.53
CA ILE A 3 3.64 15.63 -12.26
C ILE A 3 2.23 16.19 -12.40
N THR A 4 1.60 16.02 -13.55
CA THR A 4 0.20 16.42 -13.76
C THR A 4 -0.77 15.36 -13.25
N GLN A 5 -2.01 15.76 -12.93
CA GLN A 5 -3.05 14.84 -12.49
C GLN A 5 -3.38 13.75 -13.53
N GLN A 6 -3.32 14.07 -14.83
CA GLN A 6 -3.51 13.07 -15.88
C GLN A 6 -2.40 12.00 -15.92
N GLN A 7 -1.15 12.40 -15.66
CA GLN A 7 -0.04 11.47 -15.56
C GLN A 7 -0.16 10.58 -14.31
N LEU A 8 -0.62 11.14 -13.18
CA LEU A 8 -0.92 10.36 -11.98
C LEU A 8 -2.02 9.32 -12.24
N ASN A 9 -3.14 9.72 -12.84
CA ASN A 9 -4.23 8.78 -13.18
C ASN A 9 -3.78 7.66 -14.12
N THR A 10 -2.87 7.98 -15.05
CA THR A 10 -2.30 6.96 -15.95
C THR A 10 -1.43 5.96 -15.18
N LEU A 11 -0.69 6.41 -14.17
CA LEU A 11 0.10 5.52 -13.31
C LEU A 11 -0.80 4.63 -12.46
N TRP A 12 -1.86 5.19 -11.86
CA TRP A 12 -2.85 4.40 -11.11
C TRP A 12 -3.49 3.29 -11.93
N TYR A 13 -3.72 3.51 -13.22
CA TYR A 13 -4.30 2.48 -14.10
C TYR A 13 -3.29 1.45 -14.61
N LYS A 14 -2.01 1.81 -14.72
CA LYS A 14 -0.98 0.97 -15.34
C LYS A 14 -0.13 0.19 -14.35
N CYS A 15 -0.11 0.59 -13.09
CA CYS A 15 0.73 0.00 -12.06
C CYS A 15 -0.06 -1.00 -11.22
N ASP A 16 0.58 -2.12 -10.87
CA ASP A 16 0.01 -3.13 -9.98
C ASP A 16 0.45 -2.93 -8.51
N PHE A 17 1.49 -2.12 -8.29
CA PHE A 17 2.10 -1.91 -6.97
C PHE A 17 2.23 -0.42 -6.65
N TYR A 18 1.92 -0.06 -5.41
CA TYR A 18 2.21 1.24 -4.84
C TYR A 18 3.28 1.10 -3.76
N LEU A 19 4.43 1.73 -3.95
CA LEU A 19 5.56 1.66 -3.02
C LEU A 19 5.58 2.88 -2.10
N ASP A 20 5.19 2.69 -0.84
CA ASP A 20 5.19 3.72 0.19
C ASP A 20 6.57 3.84 0.86
N ILE A 21 7.52 4.36 0.08
CA ILE A 21 8.92 4.55 0.46
C ILE A 21 9.29 6.03 0.65
N ASN A 22 8.31 6.93 0.56
CA ASN A 22 8.55 8.37 0.61
C ASN A 22 8.72 8.84 2.06
N HIS A 23 9.86 9.47 2.36
CA HIS A 23 10.15 10.07 3.67
C HIS A 23 9.57 11.48 3.85
N GLN A 24 9.16 12.14 2.76
CA GLN A 24 8.60 13.48 2.79
C GLN A 24 7.08 13.41 2.66
N GLY A 25 6.38 14.19 3.49
CA GLY A 25 4.93 14.42 3.55
C GLY A 25 4.08 13.48 2.71
N GLU A 26 3.41 12.53 3.36
CA GLU A 26 2.47 11.62 2.69
C GLU A 26 1.47 12.42 1.84
N LEU A 27 1.23 11.93 0.63
CA LEU A 27 0.05 12.33 -0.11
C LEU A 27 -1.14 11.71 0.65
N GLN A 28 -1.75 12.49 1.56
CA GLN A 28 -3.02 12.13 2.18
C GLN A 28 -3.97 11.73 1.05
N ASN A 29 -4.42 10.46 1.06
CA ASN A 29 -5.21 9.75 0.04
C ASN A 29 -4.47 8.83 -0.93
N ALA A 30 -3.13 8.84 -1.07
CA ALA A 30 -2.46 7.93 -2.02
C ALA A 30 -2.69 6.46 -1.69
N ILE A 31 -2.67 6.10 -0.40
CA ILE A 31 -2.98 4.74 0.04
C ILE A 31 -4.41 4.37 -0.34
N ARG A 32 -5.37 5.26 -0.09
CA ARG A 32 -6.78 5.06 -0.47
C ARG A 32 -6.98 4.93 -1.98
N THR A 33 -6.32 5.79 -2.76
CA THR A 33 -6.34 5.70 -4.22
C THR A 33 -5.70 4.40 -4.70
N ALA A 34 -4.60 3.96 -4.07
CA ALA A 34 -4.01 2.65 -4.38
C ALA A 34 -5.02 1.52 -4.13
N PHE A 35 -5.80 1.58 -3.05
CA PHE A 35 -6.89 0.64 -2.81
C PHE A 35 -7.99 0.70 -3.88
N ASP A 36 -8.48 1.89 -4.22
CA ASP A 36 -9.56 2.06 -5.20
C ASP A 36 -9.19 1.50 -6.59
N TYR A 37 -7.89 1.49 -6.92
CA TYR A 37 -7.37 0.95 -8.17
C TYR A 37 -6.80 -0.48 -8.05
N ASN A 38 -6.98 -1.16 -6.90
CA ASN A 38 -6.47 -2.50 -6.61
C ASN A 38 -4.94 -2.65 -6.73
N LEU A 39 -4.18 -1.61 -6.36
CA LEU A 39 -2.73 -1.69 -6.24
C LEU A 39 -2.36 -2.32 -4.91
N LEU A 40 -1.37 -3.22 -4.95
CA LEU A 40 -0.76 -3.75 -3.74
C LEU A 40 0.16 -2.68 -3.16
N VAL A 41 -0.18 -2.21 -1.96
CA VAL A 41 0.56 -1.25 -1.16
C VAL A 41 1.66 -1.99 -0.39
N VAL A 42 2.91 -1.63 -0.68
CA VAL A 42 4.10 -2.19 -0.04
C VAL A 42 4.97 -1.04 0.44
N GLY A 43 5.50 -1.10 1.65
CA GLY A 43 6.31 -0.02 2.21
C GLY A 43 7.32 -0.50 3.23
N PHE A 44 8.11 0.43 3.74
CA PHE A 44 9.00 0.15 4.86
C PHE A 44 8.38 0.63 6.18
N GLU A 45 8.69 -0.09 7.27
CA GLU A 45 8.19 0.28 8.60
C GLU A 45 8.66 1.68 9.03
N ASN A 46 9.83 2.13 8.55
CA ASN A 46 10.38 3.44 8.88
C ASN A 46 9.77 4.60 8.06
N THR A 47 9.09 4.33 6.95
CA THR A 47 8.50 5.35 6.05
C THR A 47 6.98 5.40 6.14
N ALA A 48 6.33 4.31 6.55
CA ALA A 48 4.88 4.27 6.68
C ALA A 48 4.42 5.18 7.81
N HIS A 49 3.87 6.36 7.49
CA HIS A 49 3.24 7.22 8.50
C HIS A 49 1.83 6.71 8.81
N ASN A 50 1.17 6.05 7.85
CA ASN A 50 -0.14 5.43 7.99
C ASN A 50 -0.09 3.90 8.20
N ARG A 51 0.66 3.45 9.21
CA ARG A 51 0.76 2.03 9.63
C ARG A 51 -0.59 1.34 9.92
N HIS A 52 -1.64 2.13 10.14
CA HIS A 52 -2.98 1.60 10.34
C HIS A 52 -3.58 1.05 9.05
N PHE A 53 -3.34 1.69 7.90
CA PHE A 53 -3.96 1.29 6.63
C PHE A 53 -3.10 0.33 5.81
N THR A 54 -1.81 0.22 6.12
CA THR A 54 -0.90 -0.74 5.49
C THR A 54 -0.88 -2.03 6.31
N ALA A 55 -1.10 -3.17 5.66
CA ALA A 55 -0.99 -4.47 6.34
C ALA A 55 0.41 -4.64 6.92
N LYS A 56 0.51 -5.02 8.21
CA LYS A 56 1.80 -5.19 8.90
C LYS A 56 2.72 -6.18 8.18
N ASP A 57 2.14 -7.18 7.53
CA ASP A 57 2.86 -8.18 6.73
C ASP A 57 3.37 -7.67 5.38
N LYS A 58 3.12 -6.40 5.06
CA LYS A 58 3.63 -5.67 3.88
C LYS A 58 4.49 -4.46 4.27
N LEU A 59 4.79 -4.32 5.56
CA LEU A 59 5.78 -3.40 6.08
C LEU A 59 7.09 -4.14 6.29
N PHE A 60 8.03 -3.92 5.37
CA PHE A 60 9.34 -4.53 5.44
C PHE A 60 10.30 -3.67 6.27
N GLN A 61 11.32 -4.30 6.84
CA GLN A 61 12.42 -3.56 7.44
C GLN A 61 13.28 -2.94 6.32
N PRO A 62 13.82 -1.72 6.48
CA PRO A 62 14.70 -1.09 5.48
C PRO A 62 15.94 -1.93 5.18
N GLN A 63 16.44 -2.68 6.17
CA GLN A 63 17.55 -3.62 6.02
C GLN A 63 17.16 -4.91 5.30
N ASP A 64 15.87 -5.17 5.09
CA ASP A 64 15.32 -6.43 4.59
C ASP A 64 14.59 -6.26 3.24
N VAL A 65 15.18 -5.44 2.37
CA VAL A 65 14.69 -5.19 1.00
C VAL A 65 14.64 -6.47 0.16
N SER A 66 15.53 -7.42 0.42
CA SER A 66 15.56 -8.71 -0.29
C SER A 66 14.23 -9.45 -0.17
N THR A 67 13.67 -9.50 1.04
CA THR A 67 12.37 -10.14 1.31
C THR A 67 11.23 -9.41 0.59
N MET A 68 11.26 -8.07 0.54
CA MET A 68 10.30 -7.28 -0.25
C MET A 68 10.37 -7.63 -1.74
N ILE A 69 11.58 -7.74 -2.30
CA ILE A 69 11.78 -8.07 -3.72
C ILE A 69 11.27 -9.48 -4.03
N GLU A 70 11.51 -10.44 -3.14
CA GLU A 70 11.01 -11.82 -3.31
C GLU A 70 9.49 -11.88 -3.30
N GLU A 71 8.85 -11.14 -2.39
CA GLU A 71 7.40 -11.05 -2.29
C GLU A 71 6.78 -10.42 -3.56
N LEU A 72 7.35 -9.31 -4.02
CA LEU A 72 6.91 -8.66 -5.27
C LEU A 72 7.08 -9.58 -6.48
N LYS A 73 8.21 -10.29 -6.59
CA LYS A 73 8.44 -11.27 -7.66
C LYS A 73 7.45 -12.43 -7.60
N ARG A 74 7.03 -12.84 -6.41
CA ARG A 74 6.03 -13.90 -6.23
C ARG A 74 4.65 -13.43 -6.69
N CYS A 75 4.23 -12.23 -6.28
CA CYS A 75 2.98 -11.62 -6.75
C CYS A 75 2.95 -11.47 -8.28
N LEU A 76 4.06 -11.06 -8.89
CA LEU A 76 4.18 -10.93 -10.35
C LEU A 76 4.09 -12.27 -11.09
N LYS A 77 4.54 -13.36 -10.47
CA LYS A 77 4.56 -14.70 -11.09
C LYS A 77 3.27 -15.47 -10.91
N ASP A 78 2.53 -15.19 -9.84
CA ASP A 78 1.31 -15.92 -9.46
C ASP A 78 0.15 -14.94 -9.26
N PRO A 79 -0.74 -14.81 -10.25
CA PRO A 79 -1.92 -13.94 -10.17
C PRO A 79 -2.87 -14.31 -9.03
N ILE A 80 -2.98 -15.60 -8.67
CA ILE A 80 -3.84 -16.06 -7.56
C ILE A 80 -3.23 -15.58 -6.24
N TYR A 81 -1.91 -15.68 -6.11
CA TYR A 81 -1.20 -15.14 -4.95
C TYR A 81 -1.38 -13.63 -4.83
N MET A 82 -1.26 -12.89 -5.93
CA MET A 82 -1.49 -11.44 -5.96
C MET A 82 -2.89 -11.08 -5.48
N GLN A 83 -3.93 -11.75 -6.01
CA GLN A 83 -5.31 -11.52 -5.58
C GLN A 83 -5.48 -11.76 -4.07
N LYS A 84 -4.91 -12.85 -3.54
CA LYS A 84 -4.96 -13.14 -2.11
C LYS A 84 -4.29 -12.05 -1.26
N GLN A 85 -3.19 -11.46 -1.75
CA GLN A 85 -2.53 -10.37 -1.05
C GLN A 85 -3.38 -9.08 -1.07
N LEU A 86 -4.06 -8.79 -2.17
CA LEU A 86 -4.98 -7.66 -2.28
C LEU A 86 -6.17 -7.81 -1.32
N GLU A 87 -6.76 -9.02 -1.24
CA GLU A 87 -7.85 -9.33 -0.31
C GLU A 87 -7.40 -9.13 1.15
N HIS A 88 -6.25 -9.68 1.52
CA HIS A 88 -5.68 -9.51 2.86
C HIS A 88 -5.40 -8.04 3.22
N GLN A 89 -4.91 -7.27 2.24
CA GLN A 89 -4.69 -5.84 2.40
C GLN A 89 -6.01 -5.09 2.63
N ALA A 90 -7.05 -5.41 1.86
CA ALA A 90 -8.37 -4.79 1.98
C ALA A 90 -9.03 -5.12 3.33
N GLU A 91 -8.91 -6.35 3.82
CA GLU A 91 -9.37 -6.76 5.15
C GLU A 91 -8.69 -5.93 6.25
N THR A 92 -7.37 -5.77 6.17
CA THR A 92 -6.62 -4.99 7.16
C THR A 92 -7.01 -3.51 7.15
N ALA A 93 -7.18 -2.91 5.96
CA ALA A 93 -7.60 -1.52 5.83
C ALA A 93 -9.03 -1.27 6.33
N ASN A 94 -9.96 -2.21 6.08
CA ASN A 94 -11.32 -2.13 6.60
C ASN A 94 -11.34 -2.22 8.14
N GLN A 95 -10.56 -3.13 8.73
CA GLN A 95 -10.42 -3.23 10.19
C GLN A 95 -9.84 -1.95 10.80
N ALA A 96 -8.84 -1.36 10.15
CA ALA A 96 -8.24 -0.10 10.58
C ALA A 96 -9.22 1.07 10.53
N THR A 97 -9.99 1.16 9.43
CA THR A 97 -11.04 2.19 9.27
C THR A 97 -12.11 2.07 10.36
N LEU A 98 -12.54 0.84 10.69
CA LEU A 98 -13.48 0.60 11.78
C LEU A 98 -12.92 0.99 13.15
N ASN A 99 -11.63 0.72 13.41
CA ASN A 99 -10.99 1.12 14.66
C ASN A 99 -10.85 2.65 14.77
N GLN A 100 -10.53 3.35 13.69
CA GLN A 100 -10.52 4.81 13.67
C GLN A 100 -11.91 5.41 13.88
N TYR A 101 -12.94 4.81 13.29
CA TYR A 101 -14.32 5.24 13.51
C TYR A 101 -14.74 5.05 14.98
N ARG A 102 -14.30 3.94 15.62
CA ARG A 102 -14.54 3.70 17.05
C ARG A 102 -13.84 4.74 17.94
N GLN A 103 -12.62 5.14 17.62
CA GLN A 103 -11.89 6.17 18.39
C GLN A 103 -12.50 7.58 18.27
N LEU A 104 -13.34 7.84 17.27
CA LEU A 104 -14.07 9.11 17.14
C LEU A 104 -15.39 9.13 17.93
N LEU A 105 -15.84 7.97 18.43
CA LEU A 105 -17.08 7.82 19.19
C LEU A 105 -16.85 7.66 20.71
N GLU A 106 -15.60 7.55 21.14
CA GLU A 106 -15.17 7.65 22.56
C GLU A 106 -14.74 9.09 22.89
#